data_AF-A0A258CCC5-F1
#
_entry.id   AF-A0A258CCC5-F1
#
_cell.length_a   1.000
_cell.length_b   1.000
_cell.length_c   1.000
_cell.angle_alpha   90.00
_cell.angle_beta   90.00
_cell.angle_gamma   90.00
#
_symmetry.space_group_name_H-M   'P 1'
#
loop_
_entity.id
_entity.type
_entity.pdbx_description
1 polymer ?
#
loop_
_entity_poly.entity_id
_entity_poly.type
_entity_poly.pdbx_seq_one_letter_code
_entity_poly.pdbx_strand_id
1 'polypeptide(L)' 'QNKPLAAHWAHMVVHGCLHLLGFDHINDADAEQMEAEEIQILQQLGISNPYLLDDI' A
#
# COMPACT_ATOMS: atom_id res chain seq x y z
N GLN A 1 -9.18 8.41 8.12
CA GLN A 1 -9.98 7.25 7.62
C GLN A 1 -11.25 7.73 6.91
N ASN A 2 -11.12 8.22 5.67
CA ASN A 2 -12.23 8.55 4.74
C ASN A 2 -11.93 7.97 3.34
N LYS A 3 -11.17 6.87 3.31
CA LYS A 3 -10.77 6.17 2.08
C LYS A 3 -12.01 5.46 1.51
N PRO A 4 -12.28 5.52 0.20
CA PRO A 4 -13.32 4.69 -0.41
C PRO A 4 -13.13 3.23 0.00
N LEU A 5 -14.20 2.55 0.42
CA LEU A 5 -14.11 1.19 0.97
C LEU A 5 -13.38 0.22 0.02
N ALA A 6 -13.63 0.34 -1.28
CA ALA A 6 -12.94 -0.45 -2.30
C ALA A 6 -11.43 -0.18 -2.37
N ALA A 7 -11.01 1.08 -2.19
CA ALA A 7 -9.59 1.44 -2.17
C ALA A 7 -8.86 0.86 -0.96
N HIS A 8 -9.51 0.87 0.21
CA HIS A 8 -8.95 0.27 1.42
C HIS A 8 -8.78 -1.25 1.28
N TRP A 9 -9.80 -1.97 0.78
CA TRP A 9 -9.69 -3.41 0.57
C TRP A 9 -8.67 -3.79 -0.50
N ALA A 10 -8.59 -3.04 -1.59
CA ALA A 10 -7.56 -3.24 -2.60
C ALA A 10 -6.15 -3.07 -2.01
N HIS A 11 -5.93 -2.03 -1.20
CA HIS A 11 -4.68 -1.83 -0.47
C HIS A 11 -4.35 -3.03 0.42
N MET A 12 -5.29 -3.53 1.23
CA MET A 12 -5.06 -4.69 2.10
C MET A 12 -4.72 -5.97 1.33
N VAL A 13 -5.34 -6.19 0.15
CA VAL A 13 -5.01 -7.33 -0.71
C VAL A 13 -3.60 -7.20 -1.28
N VAL A 14 -3.24 -6.03 -1.82
CA VAL A 14 -1.88 -5.78 -2.35
C VAL A 14 -0.83 -5.93 -1.25
N HIS A 15 -1.07 -5.32 -0.09
CA HIS A 15 -0.23 -5.42 1.10
C HIS A 15 0.00 -6.88 1.52
N GLY A 16 -1.08 -7.66 1.64
CA GLY A 16 -0.99 -9.08 1.96
C GLY A 16 -0.22 -9.89 0.91
N CYS A 17 -0.40 -9.59 -0.38
CA CYS A 17 0.37 -10.24 -1.45
C CYS A 17 1.87 -9.92 -1.36
N LEU A 18 2.24 -8.68 -1.06
CA LEU A 18 3.64 -8.28 -0.90
C LEU A 18 4.30 -8.98 0.29
N HIS A 19 3.59 -9.09 1.42
CA HIS A 19 4.04 -9.91 2.56
C HIS A 19 4.29 -11.38 2.16
N LEU A 20 3.39 -11.98 1.38
CA LEU A 20 3.57 -13.36 0.88
C LEU A 20 4.74 -13.51 -0.08
N LEU A 21 5.14 -12.43 -0.78
CA LEU A 21 6.31 -12.38 -1.65
C LEU A 21 7.62 -12.09 -0.89
N GLY A 22 7.53 -11.83 0.42
CA GLY A 22 8.68 -11.60 1.30
C GLY A 22 9.08 -10.14 1.47
N PHE A 23 8.25 -9.19 1.02
CA PHE A 23 8.38 -7.80 1.46
C PHE A 23 7.91 -7.67 2.90
N ASP A 24 8.52 -6.79 3.66
CA ASP A 24 8.13 -6.50 5.03
C ASP A 24 8.35 -5.00 5.30
N HIS A 25 7.93 -4.54 6.47
CA HIS A 25 8.05 -3.14 6.90
C HIS A 25 8.54 -3.10 8.37
N ILE A 26 9.51 -3.96 8.72
CA ILE A 26 10.09 -4.03 10.07
C ILE A 26 11.00 -2.82 10.35
N ASN A 27 11.72 -2.34 9.34
CA ASN A 27 12.56 -1.15 9.42
C ASN A 27 12.20 -0.17 8.31
N ASP A 28 12.66 1.07 8.44
CA ASP A 28 12.30 2.16 7.55
C ASP A 28 12.68 1.90 6.08
N ALA A 29 13.82 1.25 5.83
CA ALA A 29 14.25 0.96 4.45
C ALA A 29 13.39 -0.12 3.79
N ASP A 30 13.04 -1.17 4.53
CA ASP A 30 12.15 -2.22 4.05
C ASP A 30 10.74 -1.67 3.85
N ALA A 31 10.28 -0.81 4.77
CA ALA A 31 9.01 -0.10 4.64
C ALA A 31 9.01 0.77 3.38
N GLU A 32 9.97 1.67 3.19
CA GLU A 32 10.06 2.52 2.00
C GLU A 32 10.00 1.72 0.69
N GLN A 33 10.69 0.56 0.64
CA GLN A 33 10.64 -0.34 -0.50
C GLN A 33 9.24 -0.93 -0.71
N MET A 34 8.63 -1.46 0.35
CA MET A 34 7.29 -2.06 0.29
C MET A 34 6.23 -1.02 -0.08
N GLU A 35 6.28 0.17 0.51
CA GLU A 35 5.36 1.28 0.23
C GLU A 35 5.46 1.73 -1.25
N ALA A 36 6.67 1.80 -1.81
CA ALA A 36 6.87 2.13 -3.21
C ALA A 36 6.19 1.12 -4.15
N GLU A 37 6.28 -0.17 -3.86
CA GLU A 37 5.62 -1.23 -4.62
C GLU A 37 4.09 -1.15 -4.47
N GLU A 38 3.58 -0.94 -3.25
CA GLU A 38 2.15 -0.74 -3.01
C GLU A 38 1.58 0.43 -3.82
N ILE A 39 2.30 1.55 -3.85
CA ILE A 39 1.91 2.74 -4.63
C ILE A 39 1.87 2.42 -6.12
N GLN A 40 2.88 1.74 -6.66
CA GLN A 40 2.93 1.40 -8.08
C GLN A 40 1.79 0.47 -8.48
N ILE A 41 1.51 -0.57 -7.69
CA ILE A 41 0.44 -1.53 -7.98
C ILE A 41 -0.93 -0.84 -7.89
N LEU A 42 -1.17 -0.05 -6.85
CA LEU A 42 -2.44 0.66 -6.69
C LEU A 42 -2.69 1.67 -7.80
N GLN A 43 -1.66 2.38 -8.26
CA GLN A 43 -1.77 3.27 -9.43
C GLN A 43 -2.17 2.52 -10.71
N GLN A 44 -1.62 1.32 -10.94
CA GLN A 44 -2.00 0.48 -12.07
C GLN A 44 -3.46 0.01 -11.98
N LEU A 45 -3.99 -0.13 -10.77
CA LEU A 45 -5.40 -0.43 -10.50
C LEU A 45 -6.30 0.82 -10.54
N GLY A 46 -5.76 2.01 -10.84
CA GLY A 46 -6.50 3.27 -10.85
C GLY A 46 -6.84 3.80 -9.46
N ILE A 47 -6.14 3.34 -8.43
CA ILE A 47 -6.35 3.71 -7.03
C ILE A 47 -5.27 4.71 -6.61
N SER A 48 -5.68 5.80 -5.96
CA SER A 48 -4.77 6.85 -5.48
C SER A 48 -3.84 6.33 -4.39
N ASN A 49 -2.66 6.97 -4.26
CA ASN A 49 -1.67 6.65 -3.25
C ASN A 49 -2.31 6.64 -1.83
N PRO A 50 -2.29 5.51 -1.10
CA PRO A 50 -2.95 5.39 0.20
C PRO A 50 -2.24 6.18 1.31
N TYR A 51 -0.94 6.50 1.16
CA TYR A 51 -0.12 7.20 2.14
C TYR A 51 -0.35 8.72 2.16
N LEU A 52 -0.89 9.30 1.08
CA LEU A 52 -1.24 10.73 1.03
C LEU A 52 -2.43 11.11 1.92
N LEU A 53 -3.15 10.12 2.46
CA LEU A 53 -4.38 10.33 3.23
C LEU A 53 -4.19 10.11 4.74
N ASP A 54 -3.01 9.69 5.18
CA ASP A 54 -2.73 9.42 6.60
C ASP A 54 -2.02 10.59 7.32
N ASP A 55 -1.76 11.72 6.60
CA ASP A 55 -1.14 12.95 7.11
C ASP A 55 -2.13 14.02 7.66
N ILE A 56 -3.37 13.66 8.05
CA ILE A 56 -4.37 14.60 8.63
C ILE A 56 -4.99 14.07 9.92
#